data_AF-A0A6H1N9W2-F1
#
_entry.id   AF-A0A6H1N9W2-F1
#
_cell.length_a   1.000
_cell.length_b   1.000
_cell.length_c   1.000
_cell.angle_alpha   90.00
_cell.angle_beta   90.00
_cell.angle_gamma   90.00
#
_symmetry.space_group_name_H-M   'P 1'
#
loop_
_entity.id
_entity.type
_entity.pdbx_description
1 polymer ?
#
loop_
_entity_poly.entity_id
_entity_poly.type
_entity_poly.pdbx_seq_one_letter_code
_entity_poly.pdbx_strand_id
1 'polypeptide(L)'
;MNENTPRQSPAERDERAQQLLSRTARDLPAGRHQFHKERLMAQIHQIQQEERTAAAEAVAPARTWRPRLPRPAITLPVLAAALAGTVVAGVAMNDGGGVRDGGVATGPALTTHIGAATAKGVPQLLGQISLAAAETGGSHPAVKPGQYVYIESKTADSFVKTVDDKSSLASHALHRRQVWMSSDGTKGWLIDPAVNDSSEGETLSLPDEQGNTLVGSLNHPTYDYLAKLTTDPDKILAKIYKETEGHGNSPDQEAFTTIGDLLVESYPPAELYSALFKAAAKIPGVVVVNDAVDAVGRHGIAVARLDETSGEREEWIFDKKTHVFLGDRSVKVTASTGEDALVKPGTVTFTNAIITRAVVDGMKQTP
;
A
#
# COMPACT_ATOMS: atom_id res chain seq x y z
N MET A 1 -9.86 -59.56 -18.63
CA MET A 1 -11.27 -59.18 -18.83
C MET A 1 -11.66 -58.32 -17.63
N ASN A 2 -11.74 -57.01 -17.88
CA ASN A 2 -12.15 -55.86 -17.06
C ASN A 2 -12.19 -55.96 -15.52
N GLU A 3 -11.23 -55.33 -14.86
CA GLU A 3 -11.44 -54.73 -13.54
C GLU A 3 -12.16 -53.39 -13.71
N ASN A 4 -13.39 -53.31 -13.20
CA ASN A 4 -14.14 -52.07 -13.09
C ASN A 4 -13.64 -51.30 -11.86
N THR A 5 -12.74 -50.34 -12.06
CA THR A 5 -12.51 -49.28 -11.08
C THR A 5 -13.80 -48.46 -10.93
N PRO A 6 -14.34 -48.25 -9.72
CA PRO A 6 -15.55 -47.46 -9.57
C PRO A 6 -15.24 -46.02 -9.99
N ARG A 7 -15.93 -45.53 -11.02
CA ARG A 7 -15.93 -44.11 -11.37
C ARG A 7 -16.56 -43.36 -10.20
N GLN A 8 -15.74 -42.56 -9.50
CA GLN A 8 -16.22 -41.59 -8.54
C GLN A 8 -17.31 -40.74 -9.19
N SER A 9 -18.47 -40.66 -8.53
CA SER A 9 -19.56 -39.83 -9.01
C SER A 9 -19.18 -38.34 -8.91
N PRO A 10 -19.70 -37.46 -9.78
CA PRO A 10 -19.45 -36.02 -9.70
C PRO A 10 -19.76 -35.43 -8.33
N ALA A 11 -20.81 -35.95 -7.66
CA ALA A 11 -21.23 -35.54 -6.33
C ALA A 11 -20.20 -35.86 -5.23
N GLU A 12 -19.55 -37.03 -5.28
CA GLU A 12 -18.50 -37.39 -4.31
C GLU A 12 -17.20 -36.60 -4.56
N ARG A 13 -16.98 -36.14 -5.79
CA ARG A 13 -15.85 -35.28 -6.15
C ARG A 13 -16.09 -33.84 -5.69
N ASP A 14 -17.33 -33.36 -5.77
CA ASP A 14 -17.76 -32.06 -5.24
C ASP A 14 -17.77 -32.04 -3.70
N GLU A 15 -18.21 -33.11 -3.04
CA GLU A 15 -18.15 -33.20 -1.56
C GLU A 15 -16.69 -33.27 -1.06
N ARG A 16 -15.79 -33.97 -1.77
CA ARG A 16 -14.35 -33.93 -1.45
C ARG A 16 -13.71 -32.60 -1.77
N ALA A 17 -14.10 -31.92 -2.84
CA ALA A 17 -13.64 -30.58 -3.16
C ALA A 17 -14.12 -29.58 -2.09
N GLN A 18 -15.36 -29.69 -1.62
CA GLN A 18 -15.92 -28.89 -0.52
C GLN A 18 -15.28 -29.22 0.84
N GLN A 19 -14.91 -30.49 1.10
CA GLN A 19 -14.15 -30.88 2.30
C GLN A 19 -12.67 -30.47 2.25
N LEU A 20 -12.08 -30.34 1.06
CA LEU A 20 -10.73 -29.80 0.87
C LEU A 20 -10.75 -28.28 1.02
N LEU A 21 -11.72 -27.59 0.42
CA LEU A 21 -11.90 -26.13 0.54
C LEU A 21 -12.27 -25.70 1.98
N SER A 22 -13.00 -26.51 2.74
CA SER A 22 -13.28 -26.23 4.15
C SER A 22 -12.09 -26.47 5.09
N ARG A 23 -11.04 -27.18 4.63
CA ARG A 23 -9.76 -27.31 5.36
C ARG A 23 -8.74 -26.25 4.99
N THR A 24 -8.95 -25.51 3.91
CA THR A 24 -8.06 -24.41 3.47
C THR A 24 -8.51 -23.05 3.99
N ALA A 25 -9.73 -22.93 4.54
CA ALA A 25 -10.16 -21.78 5.32
C ALA A 25 -9.62 -21.87 6.76
N ARG A 26 -8.31 -21.74 6.93
CA ARG A 26 -7.73 -21.28 8.20
C ARG A 26 -7.40 -19.81 8.03
N ASP A 27 -8.07 -19.00 8.83
CA ASP A 27 -7.86 -17.56 8.93
C ASP A 27 -6.38 -17.22 9.09
N LEU A 28 -5.92 -16.30 8.23
CA LEU A 28 -4.55 -15.82 8.16
C LEU A 28 -4.32 -14.72 9.24
N PRO A 29 -3.18 -14.70 9.96
CA PRO A 29 -2.92 -13.73 11.05
C PRO A 29 -2.79 -12.27 10.59
N ALA A 30 -3.22 -11.31 11.42
CA ALA A 30 -3.65 -9.96 10.99
C ALA A 30 -2.59 -8.83 10.89
N GLY A 31 -1.34 -9.01 11.33
CA GLY A 31 -0.48 -7.82 11.62
C GLY A 31 0.20 -7.10 10.45
N ARG A 32 0.52 -7.80 9.37
CA ARG A 32 1.18 -7.25 8.16
C ARG A 32 0.60 -7.76 6.87
N HIS A 33 -0.36 -8.68 6.99
CA HIS A 33 -1.21 -8.98 5.88
C HIS A 33 -1.89 -7.69 5.44
N GLN A 34 -2.38 -6.77 6.28
CA GLN A 34 -3.14 -5.60 5.79
C GLN A 34 -2.56 -4.81 4.60
N PHE A 35 -1.33 -4.26 4.66
CA PHE A 35 -0.76 -3.48 3.55
C PHE A 35 -0.36 -4.35 2.36
N HIS A 36 0.26 -5.50 2.63
CA HIS A 36 0.62 -6.45 1.57
C HIS A 36 -0.61 -7.17 1.00
N LYS A 37 -1.73 -7.28 1.73
CA LYS A 37 -3.07 -7.80 1.41
C LYS A 37 -3.90 -6.73 0.73
N GLU A 38 -3.75 -5.45 1.02
CA GLU A 38 -4.40 -4.39 0.23
C GLU A 38 -3.77 -4.39 -1.17
N ARG A 39 -2.44 -4.48 -1.24
CA ARG A 39 -1.68 -4.66 -2.49
C ARG A 39 -1.90 -6.04 -3.13
N LEU A 40 -1.95 -7.14 -2.36
CA LEU A 40 -2.22 -8.49 -2.85
C LEU A 40 -3.68 -8.67 -3.23
N MET A 41 -4.67 -8.11 -2.54
CA MET A 41 -6.09 -8.24 -2.88
C MET A 41 -6.39 -7.43 -4.13
N ALA A 42 -5.73 -6.29 -4.32
CA ALA A 42 -5.70 -5.61 -5.61
C ALA A 42 -5.11 -6.51 -6.72
N GLN A 43 -3.98 -7.18 -6.47
CA GLN A 43 -3.36 -8.11 -7.45
C GLN A 43 -4.12 -9.44 -7.64
N ILE A 44 -4.77 -9.99 -6.60
CA ILE A 44 -5.53 -11.25 -6.63
C ILE A 44 -6.82 -11.05 -7.42
N HIS A 45 -7.52 -9.92 -7.23
CA HIS A 45 -8.66 -9.57 -8.09
C HIS A 45 -8.24 -9.52 -9.57
N GLN A 46 -7.06 -8.97 -9.86
CA GLN A 46 -6.50 -8.91 -11.22
C GLN A 46 -6.19 -10.31 -11.81
N ILE A 47 -5.54 -11.20 -11.05
CA ILE A 47 -5.18 -12.56 -11.51
C ILE A 47 -6.43 -13.45 -11.70
N GLN A 48 -7.39 -13.39 -10.78
CA GLN A 48 -8.66 -14.15 -10.91
C GLN A 48 -9.48 -13.69 -12.12
N GLN A 49 -9.32 -12.44 -12.52
CA GLN A 49 -9.88 -11.88 -13.75
C GLN A 49 -9.24 -12.50 -14.99
N GLU A 50 -7.91 -12.57 -15.04
CA GLU A 50 -7.16 -13.12 -16.17
C GLU A 50 -7.50 -14.60 -16.41
N GLU A 51 -7.61 -15.39 -15.34
CA GLU A 51 -8.01 -16.80 -15.42
C GLU A 51 -9.46 -16.98 -15.92
N ARG A 52 -10.39 -16.11 -15.50
CA ARG A 52 -11.78 -16.11 -15.99
C ARG A 52 -11.89 -15.66 -17.44
N THR A 53 -11.06 -14.70 -17.87
CA THR A 53 -11.04 -14.17 -19.23
C THR A 53 -10.44 -15.19 -20.19
N ALA A 54 -9.37 -15.88 -19.79
CA ALA A 54 -8.79 -16.99 -20.54
C ALA A 54 -9.75 -18.18 -20.68
N ALA A 55 -10.52 -18.50 -19.63
CA ALA A 55 -11.56 -19.53 -19.68
C ALA A 55 -12.76 -19.12 -20.57
N ALA A 56 -13.10 -17.83 -20.65
CA ALA A 56 -14.16 -17.31 -21.52
C ALA A 56 -13.73 -17.24 -22.99
N GLU A 57 -12.47 -16.92 -23.29
CA GLU A 57 -11.92 -16.94 -24.65
C GLU A 57 -11.79 -18.36 -25.21
N ALA A 58 -11.55 -19.36 -24.36
CA ALA A 58 -11.50 -20.77 -24.76
C ALA A 58 -12.85 -21.37 -25.20
N VAL A 59 -13.98 -20.66 -24.98
CA VAL A 59 -15.34 -21.16 -25.27
C VAL A 59 -16.08 -20.34 -26.34
N ALA A 60 -15.45 -19.35 -26.97
CA ALA A 60 -16.12 -18.53 -27.98
C ALA A 60 -16.28 -19.28 -29.34
N PRO A 61 -17.51 -19.43 -29.89
CA PRO A 61 -17.68 -19.98 -31.23
C PRO A 61 -17.35 -18.96 -32.32
N ALA A 62 -16.74 -19.44 -33.40
CA ALA A 62 -16.28 -18.64 -34.54
C ALA A 62 -17.40 -17.79 -35.18
N ARG A 63 -17.25 -16.46 -35.13
CA ARG A 63 -18.16 -15.49 -35.76
C ARG A 63 -17.84 -15.34 -37.25
N THR A 64 -18.85 -15.58 -38.10
CA THR A 64 -18.78 -15.38 -39.55
C THR A 64 -18.94 -13.90 -39.93
N TRP A 65 -18.04 -13.41 -40.78
CA TRP A 65 -18.03 -12.04 -41.31
C TRP A 65 -19.08 -11.82 -42.41
N ARG A 66 -19.75 -10.66 -42.40
CA ARG A 66 -20.34 -10.04 -43.61
C ARG A 66 -20.16 -8.51 -43.58
N PRO A 67 -19.83 -7.85 -44.72
CA PRO A 67 -19.54 -6.42 -44.76
C PRO A 67 -20.77 -5.58 -45.12
N ARG A 68 -20.84 -4.33 -44.62
CA ARG A 68 -21.69 -3.26 -45.19
C ARG A 68 -20.95 -1.92 -45.18
N LEU A 69 -21.04 -1.23 -46.32
CA LEU A 69 -20.43 0.04 -46.74
C LEU A 69 -21.26 1.28 -46.28
N PRO A 70 -20.82 2.54 -46.51
CA PRO A 70 -20.88 3.61 -45.48
C PRO A 70 -21.69 4.91 -45.84
N ARG A 71 -21.74 5.82 -44.83
CA ARG A 71 -21.98 7.30 -44.85
C ARG A 71 -23.43 7.83 -44.93
N PRO A 72 -23.77 9.10 -44.53
CA PRO A 72 -22.90 10.26 -44.24
C PRO A 72 -23.18 11.08 -42.94
N ALA A 73 -22.42 12.16 -42.80
CA ALA A 73 -22.23 13.07 -41.66
C ALA A 73 -23.33 14.13 -41.44
N ILE A 74 -23.47 14.59 -40.20
CA ILE A 74 -24.04 15.89 -39.82
C ILE A 74 -23.10 16.54 -38.79
N THR A 75 -22.85 17.84 -38.98
CA THR A 75 -21.90 18.67 -38.25
C THR A 75 -22.63 19.77 -37.45
N LEU A 76 -21.88 20.35 -36.47
CA LEU A 76 -22.01 21.66 -35.79
C LEU A 76 -22.80 21.72 -34.45
N PRO A 77 -22.51 22.68 -33.54
CA PRO A 77 -21.25 23.40 -33.24
C PRO A 77 -20.90 23.49 -31.73
N VAL A 78 -19.71 24.05 -31.49
CA VAL A 78 -19.04 24.38 -30.21
C VAL A 78 -19.80 25.41 -29.36
N LEU A 79 -19.76 25.24 -28.02
CA LEU A 79 -19.72 26.38 -27.10
C LEU A 79 -18.69 26.12 -25.98
N ALA A 80 -17.69 27.00 -25.92
CA ALA A 80 -16.70 27.08 -24.87
C ALA A 80 -17.27 27.82 -23.66
N ALA A 81 -17.05 27.30 -22.45
CA ALA A 81 -17.18 28.05 -21.22
C ALA A 81 -15.91 27.82 -20.40
N ALA A 82 -15.07 28.85 -20.35
CA ALA A 82 -13.98 28.94 -19.39
C ALA A 82 -14.58 29.18 -18.00
N LEU A 83 -14.25 28.31 -17.04
CA LEU A 83 -14.41 28.61 -15.62
C LEU A 83 -13.03 28.54 -14.96
N ALA A 84 -12.50 29.74 -14.71
CA ALA A 84 -11.39 29.97 -13.81
C ALA A 84 -11.88 29.86 -12.35
N GLY A 85 -11.07 29.21 -11.51
CA GLY A 85 -10.99 29.43 -10.06
C GLY A 85 -12.10 28.88 -9.19
N THR A 86 -11.77 27.86 -8.38
CA THR A 86 -12.01 27.86 -6.91
C THR A 86 -11.19 26.72 -6.29
N VAL A 87 -10.26 27.06 -5.40
CA VAL A 87 -9.75 26.15 -4.37
C VAL A 87 -10.90 25.90 -3.41
N VAL A 88 -11.36 24.64 -3.29
CA VAL A 88 -12.29 24.27 -2.22
C VAL A 88 -11.47 23.80 -1.02
N ALA A 89 -11.23 24.75 -0.12
CA ALA A 89 -11.05 24.45 1.29
C ALA A 89 -12.43 24.14 1.89
N GLY A 90 -12.52 23.07 2.69
CA GLY A 90 -13.65 22.76 3.57
C GLY A 90 -14.75 21.90 2.94
N VAL A 91 -14.72 20.59 3.21
CA VAL A 91 -15.94 19.77 3.10
C VAL A 91 -16.74 19.98 4.38
N ALA A 92 -17.81 20.78 4.28
CA ALA A 92 -18.93 20.70 5.20
C ALA A 92 -19.65 19.36 4.97
N MET A 93 -19.80 18.58 6.03
CA MET A 93 -20.54 17.31 6.02
C MET A 93 -22.03 17.60 5.85
N ASN A 94 -22.61 17.08 4.78
CA ASN A 94 -24.06 16.88 4.72
C ASN A 94 -24.33 15.45 5.23
N ASP A 95 -25.12 15.33 6.30
CA ASP A 95 -25.63 14.05 6.79
C ASP A 95 -26.47 13.38 5.70
N GLY A 96 -25.88 12.39 5.04
CA GLY A 96 -26.52 11.67 3.95
C GLY A 96 -25.87 10.30 3.71
N GLY A 97 -26.34 9.30 4.46
CA GLY A 97 -26.39 7.89 4.03
C GLY A 97 -25.16 7.28 3.34
N GLY A 98 -23.94 7.57 3.81
CA GLY A 98 -22.74 6.91 3.29
C GLY A 98 -22.75 5.40 3.59
N VAL A 99 -22.52 4.58 2.56
CA VAL A 99 -22.24 3.15 2.75
C VAL A 99 -20.93 3.05 3.53
N ARG A 100 -20.98 2.37 4.69
CA ARG A 100 -19.79 2.09 5.50
C ARG A 100 -19.21 0.77 5.03
N ASP A 101 -17.93 0.77 4.73
CA ASP A 101 -17.14 -0.45 4.57
C ASP A 101 -16.09 -0.44 5.68
N GLY A 102 -15.99 -1.53 6.44
CA GLY A 102 -15.21 -1.58 7.68
C GLY A 102 -15.38 -0.32 8.53
N GLY A 103 -16.59 0.01 9.02
CA GLY A 103 -16.82 1.15 9.93
C GLY A 103 -16.58 2.59 9.41
N VAL A 104 -15.87 2.79 8.30
CA VAL A 104 -15.44 4.08 7.75
C VAL A 104 -16.39 4.53 6.63
N ALA A 105 -16.62 5.84 6.54
CA ALA A 105 -17.43 6.41 5.46
C ALA A 105 -16.70 6.27 4.12
N THR A 106 -17.43 5.93 3.06
CA THR A 106 -16.86 5.87 1.70
C THR A 106 -17.18 7.13 0.89
N GLY A 107 -16.25 7.52 0.01
CA GLY A 107 -16.37 8.70 -0.84
C GLY A 107 -15.90 8.45 -2.29
N PRO A 108 -15.84 9.50 -3.13
CA PRO A 108 -15.23 9.40 -4.45
C PRO A 108 -13.73 9.09 -4.35
N ALA A 109 -13.15 8.54 -5.41
CA ALA A 109 -11.70 8.27 -5.47
C ALA A 109 -10.85 9.49 -5.11
N LEU A 110 -9.77 9.25 -4.38
CA LEU A 110 -8.79 10.28 -4.06
C LEU A 110 -8.02 10.65 -5.33
N THR A 111 -7.76 11.95 -5.54
CA THR A 111 -7.02 12.42 -6.71
C THR A 111 -6.00 13.50 -6.35
N THR A 112 -4.93 13.57 -7.13
CA THR A 112 -3.87 14.58 -7.03
C THR A 112 -3.40 14.99 -8.41
N HIS A 113 -2.82 16.19 -8.50
CA HIS A 113 -1.97 16.51 -9.63
C HIS A 113 -0.71 15.64 -9.59
N ILE A 114 -0.35 15.06 -10.74
CA ILE A 114 0.90 14.31 -10.89
C ILE A 114 2.04 15.32 -10.91
N GLY A 115 2.82 15.37 -9.83
CA GLY A 115 3.99 16.23 -9.74
C GLY A 115 5.07 15.84 -10.75
N ALA A 116 5.79 16.85 -11.27
CA ALA A 116 6.93 16.63 -12.14
C ALA A 116 8.05 15.92 -11.38
N ALA A 117 8.54 14.82 -11.93
CA ALA A 117 9.62 14.02 -11.36
C ALA A 117 10.94 14.29 -12.08
N THR A 118 12.05 14.27 -11.34
CA THR A 118 13.40 14.41 -11.92
C THR A 118 14.42 13.55 -11.19
N ALA A 119 15.35 12.94 -11.94
CA ALA A 119 16.51 12.27 -11.36
C ALA A 119 17.59 13.27 -10.87
N LYS A 120 17.49 14.53 -11.29
CA LYS A 120 18.47 15.56 -10.91
C LYS A 120 18.32 15.88 -9.43
N GLY A 121 19.42 15.79 -8.68
CA GLY A 121 19.43 16.15 -7.26
C GLY A 121 19.06 15.01 -6.30
N VAL A 122 18.75 13.81 -6.80
CA VAL A 122 18.34 12.66 -5.96
C VAL A 122 19.39 12.33 -4.89
N PRO A 123 20.70 12.14 -5.23
CA PRO A 123 21.70 11.83 -4.21
C PRO A 123 21.88 12.95 -3.18
N GLN A 124 21.73 14.22 -3.61
CA GLN A 124 21.85 15.38 -2.74
C GLN A 124 20.69 15.43 -1.73
N LEU A 125 19.45 15.26 -2.21
CA LEU A 125 18.27 15.25 -1.34
C LEU A 125 18.33 14.10 -0.33
N LEU A 126 18.60 12.88 -0.78
CA LEU A 126 18.71 11.72 0.12
C LEU A 126 19.88 11.86 1.10
N GLY A 127 20.98 12.51 0.70
CA GLY A 127 22.06 12.90 1.61
C GLY A 127 21.62 13.90 2.68
N GLN A 128 20.82 14.90 2.32
CA GLN A 128 20.26 15.88 3.25
C GLN A 128 19.26 15.26 4.23
N ILE A 129 18.35 14.41 3.73
CA ILE A 129 17.42 13.64 4.57
C ILE A 129 18.20 12.74 5.54
N SER A 130 19.21 12.03 5.03
CA SER A 130 20.08 11.17 5.85
C SER A 130 20.80 11.93 6.97
N LEU A 131 21.26 13.15 6.69
CA LEU A 131 21.91 14.00 7.68
C LEU A 131 20.91 14.50 8.73
N ALA A 132 19.74 15.01 8.30
CA ALA A 132 18.69 15.47 9.21
C ALA A 132 18.18 14.33 10.12
N ALA A 133 18.07 13.12 9.58
CA ALA A 133 17.76 11.89 10.34
C ALA A 133 18.81 11.57 11.41
N ALA A 134 20.09 11.81 11.13
CA ALA A 134 21.17 11.60 12.10
C ALA A 134 21.18 12.68 13.19
N GLU A 135 20.95 13.96 12.82
CA GLU A 135 20.94 15.10 13.75
C GLU A 135 19.76 15.03 14.74
N THR A 136 18.60 14.53 14.29
CA THR A 136 17.41 14.34 15.13
C THR A 136 17.49 13.08 16.01
N GLY A 137 18.57 12.30 15.92
CA GLY A 137 18.76 11.05 16.68
C GLY A 137 18.67 11.21 18.21
N GLY A 138 18.96 12.40 18.75
CA GLY A 138 18.75 12.70 20.17
C GLY A 138 17.28 12.69 20.62
N SER A 139 16.33 12.81 19.69
CA SER A 139 14.89 12.69 19.90
C SER A 139 14.32 11.34 19.46
N HIS A 140 15.20 10.37 19.18
CA HIS A 140 14.84 9.02 18.72
C HIS A 140 15.23 7.97 19.79
N PRO A 141 14.52 7.92 20.93
CA PRO A 141 14.89 7.07 22.05
C PRO A 141 14.89 5.58 21.68
N ALA A 142 15.88 4.85 22.21
CA ALA A 142 15.89 3.40 22.10
C ALA A 142 14.71 2.78 22.85
N VAL A 143 14.06 1.77 22.25
CA VAL A 143 12.98 1.02 22.87
C VAL A 143 13.57 0.03 23.88
N LYS A 144 13.15 0.10 25.14
CA LYS A 144 13.57 -0.84 26.19
C LYS A 144 12.60 -2.02 26.32
N PRO A 145 13.04 -3.15 26.90
CA PRO A 145 12.14 -4.24 27.23
C PRO A 145 10.93 -3.76 28.05
N GLY A 146 9.72 -4.17 27.63
CA GLY A 146 8.46 -3.75 28.25
C GLY A 146 7.89 -2.44 27.74
N GLN A 147 8.62 -1.68 26.91
CA GLN A 147 8.11 -0.52 26.20
C GLN A 147 7.57 -0.90 24.81
N TYR A 148 6.82 0.02 24.23
CA TYR A 148 6.16 -0.14 22.95
C TYR A 148 6.50 1.02 22.01
N VAL A 149 6.74 0.70 20.75
CA VAL A 149 6.70 1.66 19.66
C VAL A 149 5.25 2.02 19.43
N TYR A 150 4.92 3.30 19.54
CA TYR A 150 3.63 3.88 19.17
C TYR A 150 3.76 4.67 17.88
N ILE A 151 2.90 4.38 16.90
CA ILE A 151 2.78 5.16 15.66
C ILE A 151 1.31 5.53 15.48
N GLU A 152 1.08 6.83 15.31
CA GLU A 152 -0.21 7.39 14.92
C GLU A 152 -0.11 7.97 13.52
N SER A 153 -1.07 7.62 12.68
CA SER A 153 -1.20 8.19 11.35
C SER A 153 -2.63 8.55 11.00
N LYS A 154 -2.77 9.33 9.93
CA LYS A 154 -4.03 9.45 9.19
C LYS A 154 -3.85 8.82 7.82
N THR A 155 -4.72 7.87 7.48
CA THR A 155 -4.62 7.08 6.26
C THR A 155 -5.94 7.07 5.48
N ALA A 156 -5.82 6.86 4.18
CA ALA A 156 -6.92 6.64 3.25
C ALA A 156 -6.42 5.93 1.99
N ASP A 157 -7.27 5.14 1.38
CA ASP A 157 -7.01 4.41 0.15
C ASP A 157 -8.18 4.56 -0.83
N SER A 158 -7.89 4.35 -2.11
CA SER A 158 -8.92 4.22 -3.15
C SER A 158 -9.00 2.77 -3.61
N PHE A 159 -10.22 2.26 -3.75
CA PHE A 159 -10.48 0.88 -4.14
C PHE A 159 -11.57 0.78 -5.21
N VAL A 160 -11.60 -0.34 -5.92
CA VAL A 160 -12.67 -0.65 -6.87
C VAL A 160 -13.88 -1.19 -6.10
N LYS A 161 -14.99 -0.48 -6.21
CA LYS A 161 -16.29 -0.89 -5.68
C LYS A 161 -17.17 -1.41 -6.80
N THR A 162 -17.61 -2.66 -6.68
CA THR A 162 -18.53 -3.30 -7.63
C THR A 162 -19.90 -3.46 -6.98
N VAL A 163 -20.94 -2.89 -7.60
CA VAL A 163 -22.35 -3.03 -7.19
C VAL A 163 -23.17 -3.36 -8.44
N ASP A 164 -23.97 -4.42 -8.38
CA ASP A 164 -24.83 -4.87 -9.49
C ASP A 164 -24.06 -4.95 -10.84
N ASP A 165 -22.92 -5.66 -10.83
CA ASP A 165 -22.00 -5.83 -11.98
C ASP A 165 -21.43 -4.53 -12.57
N LYS A 166 -21.50 -3.42 -11.84
CA LYS A 166 -20.91 -2.14 -12.22
C LYS A 166 -19.79 -1.77 -11.26
N SER A 167 -18.59 -1.65 -11.81
CA SER A 167 -17.40 -1.23 -11.08
C SER A 167 -17.20 0.28 -11.18
N SER A 168 -16.85 0.88 -10.05
CA SER A 168 -16.52 2.30 -9.90
C SER A 168 -15.40 2.44 -8.89
N LEU A 169 -14.69 3.57 -8.90
CA LEU A 169 -13.73 3.85 -7.83
C LEU A 169 -14.43 4.53 -6.65
N ALA A 170 -14.12 4.05 -5.46
CA ALA A 170 -14.45 4.66 -4.19
C ALA A 170 -13.16 4.87 -3.38
N SER A 171 -13.29 5.56 -2.26
CA SER A 171 -12.22 5.68 -1.27
C SER A 171 -12.77 5.55 0.15
N HIS A 172 -11.92 5.15 1.07
CA HIS A 172 -12.18 5.36 2.49
C HIS A 172 -11.95 6.84 2.84
N ALA A 173 -12.84 7.41 3.64
CA ALA A 173 -12.61 8.71 4.22
C ALA A 173 -11.33 8.68 5.08
N LEU A 174 -10.58 9.78 5.06
CA LEU A 174 -9.38 9.92 5.87
C LEU A 174 -9.69 9.66 7.35
N HIS A 175 -9.04 8.64 7.91
CA HIS A 175 -9.30 8.16 9.26
C HIS A 175 -8.00 8.02 10.05
N ARG A 176 -8.12 7.97 11.38
CA ARG A 176 -6.99 7.79 12.28
C ARG A 176 -6.67 6.31 12.37
N ARG A 177 -5.38 6.00 12.32
CA ARG A 177 -4.82 4.67 12.59
C ARG A 177 -3.77 4.78 13.70
N GLN A 178 -3.78 3.82 14.62
CA GLN A 178 -2.82 3.75 15.72
C GLN A 178 -2.32 2.32 15.87
N VAL A 179 -1.01 2.17 16.00
CA VAL A 179 -0.38 0.87 16.25
C VAL A 179 0.57 0.97 17.44
N TRP A 180 0.57 -0.10 18.23
CA TRP A 180 1.54 -0.35 19.29
C TRP A 180 2.26 -1.67 19.01
N MET A 181 3.58 -1.68 19.14
CA MET A 181 4.38 -2.90 18.94
C MET A 181 5.50 -2.99 19.98
N SER A 182 5.66 -4.14 20.62
CA SER A 182 6.79 -4.40 21.52
C SER A 182 8.10 -4.47 20.73
N SER A 183 9.24 -4.29 21.41
CA SER A 183 10.55 -4.30 20.77
C SER A 183 10.85 -5.59 19.99
N ASP A 184 10.39 -6.73 20.52
CA ASP A 184 10.53 -8.06 19.95
C ASP A 184 9.44 -8.42 18.93
N GLY A 185 8.42 -7.56 18.76
CA GLY A 185 7.28 -7.78 17.88
C GLY A 185 6.25 -8.82 18.34
N THR A 186 6.41 -9.42 19.53
CA THR A 186 5.51 -10.50 20.00
C THR A 186 4.20 -9.99 20.57
N LYS A 187 4.14 -8.71 20.94
CA LYS A 187 2.95 -8.05 21.46
C LYS A 187 2.65 -6.81 20.64
N GLY A 188 1.43 -6.72 20.13
CA GLY A 188 0.97 -5.52 19.45
C GLY A 188 -0.53 -5.31 19.56
N TRP A 189 -0.93 -4.10 19.19
CA TRP A 189 -2.33 -3.67 19.14
C TRP A 189 -2.52 -2.72 17.97
N LEU A 190 -3.65 -2.85 17.28
CA LEU A 190 -4.06 -1.98 16.18
C LEU A 190 -5.41 -1.38 16.51
N ILE A 191 -5.52 -0.06 16.34
CA ILE A 191 -6.81 0.63 16.24
C ILE A 191 -6.85 1.29 14.88
N ASP A 192 -7.65 0.72 14.00
CA ASP A 192 -7.89 1.21 12.66
C ASP A 192 -9.35 0.92 12.29
N PRO A 193 -10.20 1.95 12.21
CA PRO A 193 -11.61 1.75 11.95
C PRO A 193 -11.85 1.05 10.61
N ALA A 194 -11.00 1.23 9.58
CA ALA A 194 -11.20 0.64 8.25
C ALA A 194 -11.11 -0.90 8.25
N VAL A 195 -10.53 -1.48 9.29
CA VAL A 195 -10.20 -2.91 9.33
C VAL A 195 -10.68 -3.59 10.61
N ASN A 196 -10.89 -2.83 11.69
CA ASN A 196 -11.40 -3.36 12.95
C ASN A 196 -12.92 -3.22 13.03
N ASP A 197 -13.60 -4.32 13.37
CA ASP A 197 -15.05 -4.32 13.65
C ASP A 197 -15.42 -3.50 14.89
N SER A 198 -14.47 -3.34 15.82
CA SER A 198 -14.64 -2.64 17.09
C SER A 198 -13.75 -1.41 17.17
N SER A 199 -14.28 -0.32 17.73
CA SER A 199 -13.51 0.90 18.01
C SER A 199 -12.40 0.71 19.06
N GLU A 200 -12.46 -0.38 19.84
CA GLU A 200 -11.41 -0.75 20.79
C GLU A 200 -10.15 -1.29 20.10
N GLY A 201 -10.25 -1.62 18.80
CA GLY A 201 -9.20 -2.24 18.02
C GLY A 201 -9.04 -3.73 18.31
N GLU A 202 -7.92 -4.29 17.86
CA GLU A 202 -7.61 -5.71 17.99
C GLU A 202 -6.14 -5.97 18.33
N THR A 203 -5.88 -7.18 18.86
CA THR A 203 -4.53 -7.62 19.16
C THR A 203 -3.79 -8.02 17.89
N LEU A 204 -2.56 -7.54 17.74
CA LEU A 204 -1.59 -8.03 16.76
C LEU A 204 -0.69 -9.12 17.32
N SER A 205 -0.93 -9.53 18.57
CA SER A 205 -0.13 -10.53 19.31
C SER A 205 -0.53 -11.95 18.89
N LEU A 206 -0.40 -12.26 17.60
CA LEU A 206 -0.78 -13.53 17.01
C LEU A 206 0.48 -14.33 16.63
N PRO A 207 0.46 -15.67 16.75
CA PRO A 207 1.51 -16.49 16.18
C PRO A 207 1.52 -16.39 14.64
N ASP A 208 2.59 -16.89 14.01
CA ASP A 208 2.61 -17.05 12.55
C ASP A 208 1.55 -18.05 12.06
N GLU A 209 1.41 -18.20 10.74
CA GLU A 209 0.46 -19.12 10.10
C GLU A 209 0.63 -20.59 10.54
N GLN A 210 1.82 -20.95 11.04
CA GLN A 210 2.16 -22.28 11.53
C GLN A 210 2.03 -22.41 13.06
N GLY A 211 1.64 -21.34 13.76
CA GLY A 211 1.47 -21.33 15.21
C GLY A 211 2.76 -21.03 16.00
N ASN A 212 3.85 -20.65 15.34
CA ASN A 212 5.11 -20.31 16.02
C ASN A 212 5.14 -18.85 16.45
N THR A 213 6.07 -18.55 17.35
CA THR A 213 6.39 -17.15 17.69
C THR A 213 6.95 -16.45 16.46
N LEU A 214 6.39 -15.28 16.15
CA LEU A 214 6.87 -14.42 15.08
C LEU A 214 8.36 -14.11 15.26
N VAL A 215 9.11 -14.23 14.16
CA VAL A 215 10.54 -13.92 14.11
C VAL A 215 10.74 -12.64 13.31
N GLY A 216 11.52 -11.71 13.85
CA GLY A 216 11.83 -10.46 13.17
C GLY A 216 12.61 -10.67 11.86
N SER A 217 12.22 -9.96 10.81
CA SER A 217 12.82 -9.99 9.47
C SER A 217 12.63 -8.63 8.77
N LEU A 218 13.11 -8.46 7.52
CA LEU A 218 12.79 -7.24 6.74
C LEU A 218 11.31 -7.15 6.35
N ASN A 219 10.61 -8.28 6.24
CA ASN A 219 9.17 -8.34 5.98
C ASN A 219 8.35 -8.36 7.29
N HIS A 220 9.01 -8.62 8.42
CA HIS A 220 8.47 -8.46 9.77
C HIS A 220 9.40 -7.66 10.69
N PRO A 221 9.70 -6.38 10.40
CA PRO A 221 10.64 -5.56 11.16
C PRO A 221 10.18 -5.35 12.59
N THR A 222 10.89 -5.98 13.51
CA THR A 222 10.82 -5.70 14.94
C THR A 222 11.96 -4.75 15.30
N TYR A 223 11.78 -3.94 16.34
CA TYR A 223 12.85 -3.05 16.79
C TYR A 223 14.14 -3.82 17.10
N ASP A 224 14.03 -4.97 17.78
CA ASP A 224 15.16 -5.81 18.16
C ASP A 224 15.89 -6.44 16.97
N TYR A 225 15.16 -6.73 15.89
CA TYR A 225 15.76 -7.16 14.63
C TYR A 225 16.50 -6.01 13.95
N LEU A 226 15.84 -4.85 13.82
CA LEU A 226 16.40 -3.67 13.17
C LEU A 226 17.66 -3.16 13.91
N ALA A 227 17.67 -3.19 15.24
CA ALA A 227 18.82 -2.81 16.05
C ALA A 227 20.07 -3.68 15.87
N LYS A 228 19.93 -4.86 15.24
CA LYS A 228 21.04 -5.76 14.92
C LYS A 228 21.50 -5.65 13.47
N LEU A 229 20.78 -4.90 12.63
CA LEU A 229 21.17 -4.71 11.25
C LEU A 229 22.43 -3.85 11.15
N THR A 230 23.21 -4.09 10.10
CA THR A 230 24.32 -3.22 9.73
C THR A 230 23.79 -1.85 9.30
N THR A 231 24.58 -0.80 9.54
CA THR A 231 24.30 0.57 9.08
C THR A 231 25.07 0.93 7.81
N ASP A 232 25.73 -0.07 7.19
CA ASP A 232 26.40 0.05 5.90
C ASP A 232 25.36 0.04 4.76
N PRO A 233 25.19 1.13 4.00
CA PRO A 233 24.14 1.24 2.99
C PRO A 233 24.23 0.18 1.89
N ASP A 234 25.44 -0.26 1.50
CA ASP A 234 25.61 -1.29 0.47
C ASP A 234 25.17 -2.65 1.00
N LYS A 235 25.50 -2.96 2.26
CA LYS A 235 25.12 -4.24 2.87
C LYS A 235 23.64 -4.32 3.19
N ILE A 236 23.02 -3.22 3.63
CA ILE A 236 21.56 -3.15 3.82
C ILE A 236 20.88 -3.42 2.48
N LEU A 237 21.28 -2.69 1.42
CA LEU A 237 20.66 -2.82 0.11
C LEU A 237 20.84 -4.23 -0.47
N ALA A 238 22.05 -4.79 -0.40
CA ALA A 238 22.31 -6.16 -0.83
C ALA A 238 21.49 -7.19 -0.06
N LYS A 239 21.28 -6.97 1.25
CA LYS A 239 20.42 -7.83 2.07
C LYS A 239 18.96 -7.75 1.63
N ILE A 240 18.45 -6.55 1.36
CA ILE A 240 17.08 -6.34 0.86
C ILE A 240 16.89 -7.11 -0.45
N TYR A 241 17.71 -6.85 -1.47
CA TYR A 241 17.60 -7.56 -2.76
C TYR A 241 17.64 -9.09 -2.63
N LYS A 242 18.44 -9.60 -1.69
CA LYS A 242 18.52 -11.04 -1.43
C LYS A 242 17.27 -11.59 -0.78
N GLU A 243 16.71 -10.90 0.23
CA GLU A 243 15.54 -11.39 0.97
C GLU A 243 14.23 -11.19 0.21
N THR A 244 14.20 -10.25 -0.74
CA THR A 244 13.05 -9.97 -1.59
C THR A 244 13.18 -10.56 -3.00
N GLU A 245 14.11 -11.49 -3.22
CA GLU A 245 14.30 -12.12 -4.52
C GLU A 245 13.02 -12.85 -4.94
N GLY A 246 12.54 -12.57 -6.16
CA GLY A 246 11.29 -13.15 -6.68
C GLY A 246 10.01 -12.50 -6.15
N HIS A 247 10.12 -11.45 -5.32
CA HIS A 247 8.98 -10.66 -4.84
C HIS A 247 8.87 -9.31 -5.59
N GLY A 248 7.66 -8.74 -5.56
CA GLY A 248 7.33 -7.49 -6.24
C GLY A 248 7.34 -7.57 -7.77
N ASN A 249 7.02 -6.44 -8.41
CA ASN A 249 7.00 -6.34 -9.87
C ASN A 249 8.39 -6.21 -10.50
N SER A 250 9.37 -5.71 -9.74
CA SER A 250 10.79 -5.68 -10.11
C SER A 250 11.66 -5.62 -8.85
N PRO A 251 12.91 -6.12 -8.90
CA PRO A 251 13.80 -6.09 -7.73
C PRO A 251 13.99 -4.69 -7.15
N ASP A 252 14.13 -3.69 -8.02
CA ASP A 252 14.35 -2.30 -7.61
C ASP A 252 13.08 -1.66 -7.02
N GLN A 253 11.90 -2.00 -7.54
CA GLN A 253 10.64 -1.54 -6.95
C GLN A 253 10.42 -2.17 -5.57
N GLU A 254 10.71 -3.45 -5.44
CA GLU A 254 10.54 -4.16 -4.18
C GLU A 254 11.54 -3.67 -3.14
N ALA A 255 12.78 -3.41 -3.55
CA ALA A 255 13.77 -2.80 -2.67
C ALA A 255 13.36 -1.39 -2.21
N PHE A 256 12.76 -0.59 -3.09
CA PHE A 256 12.20 0.71 -2.72
C PHE A 256 11.06 0.52 -1.71
N THR A 257 10.03 -0.25 -2.06
CA THR A 257 8.87 -0.57 -1.19
C THR A 257 9.34 -1.01 0.21
N THR A 258 10.27 -1.96 0.28
CA THR A 258 10.80 -2.49 1.56
C THR A 258 11.41 -1.38 2.42
N ILE A 259 12.17 -0.46 1.83
CA ILE A 259 12.71 0.69 2.57
C ILE A 259 11.55 1.59 3.04
N GLY A 260 10.58 1.88 2.17
CA GLY A 260 9.37 2.65 2.51
C GLY A 260 8.63 2.10 3.72
N ASP A 261 8.39 0.79 3.75
CA ASP A 261 7.73 0.09 4.86
C ASP A 261 8.48 0.25 6.19
N LEU A 262 9.82 0.24 6.14
CA LEU A 262 10.68 0.52 7.30
C LEU A 262 10.61 1.99 7.75
N LEU A 263 10.27 2.93 6.85
CA LEU A 263 10.06 4.33 7.22
C LEU A 263 8.68 4.56 7.82
N VAL A 264 7.65 3.86 7.35
CA VAL A 264 6.24 4.12 7.68
C VAL A 264 5.82 3.43 8.96
N GLU A 265 5.91 2.09 9.00
CA GLU A 265 5.33 1.24 10.04
C GLU A 265 6.36 0.63 10.98
N SER A 266 7.59 1.13 10.96
CA SER A 266 8.66 0.68 11.84
C SER A 266 9.31 1.84 12.59
N TYR A 267 10.19 1.51 13.53
CA TYR A 267 10.98 2.47 14.31
C TYR A 267 12.46 2.08 14.27
N PRO A 268 13.11 2.14 13.09
CA PRO A 268 14.52 1.78 12.95
C PRO A 268 15.38 2.72 13.80
N PRO A 269 16.41 2.22 14.53
CA PRO A 269 17.32 3.08 15.28
C PRO A 269 17.93 4.18 14.39
N ALA A 270 18.23 5.35 14.98
CA ALA A 270 18.60 6.55 14.24
C ALA A 270 19.71 6.34 13.18
N GLU A 271 20.75 5.56 13.51
CA GLU A 271 21.84 5.27 12.56
C GLU A 271 21.36 4.41 11.37
N LEU A 272 20.50 3.42 11.63
CA LEU A 272 19.89 2.61 10.57
C LEU A 272 18.94 3.46 9.75
N TYR A 273 18.10 4.30 10.39
CA TYR A 273 17.20 5.21 9.71
C TYR A 273 17.93 6.13 8.73
N SER A 274 19.05 6.72 9.17
CA SER A 274 19.94 7.50 8.30
C SER A 274 20.54 6.68 7.14
N ALA A 275 20.92 5.42 7.40
CA ALA A 275 21.52 4.52 6.41
C ALA A 275 20.52 4.06 5.33
N LEU A 276 19.23 3.89 5.68
CA LEU A 276 18.17 3.53 4.74
C LEU A 276 18.05 4.54 3.59
N PHE A 277 18.18 5.84 3.85
CA PHE A 277 18.17 6.86 2.80
C PHE A 277 19.39 6.79 1.88
N LYS A 278 20.57 6.48 2.43
CA LYS A 278 21.78 6.26 1.63
C LYS A 278 21.66 5.00 0.76
N ALA A 279 20.97 3.97 1.25
CA ALA A 279 20.67 2.76 0.48
C ALA A 279 19.68 3.07 -0.66
N ALA A 280 18.59 3.79 -0.35
CA ALA A 280 17.60 4.21 -1.34
C ALA A 280 18.21 5.03 -2.48
N ALA A 281 19.24 5.85 -2.21
CA ALA A 281 19.92 6.66 -3.23
C ALA A 281 20.65 5.82 -4.29
N LYS A 282 20.89 4.54 -4.02
CA LYS A 282 21.55 3.59 -4.93
C LYS A 282 20.57 2.76 -5.74
N ILE A 283 19.26 2.84 -5.45
CA ILE A 283 18.23 2.11 -6.18
C ILE A 283 18.00 2.79 -7.54
N PRO A 284 18.12 2.08 -8.66
CA PRO A 284 17.80 2.61 -9.97
C PRO A 284 16.33 3.06 -10.08
N GLY A 285 16.10 4.18 -10.78
CA GLY A 285 14.76 4.72 -11.03
C GLY A 285 14.21 5.62 -9.94
N VAL A 286 14.96 5.86 -8.85
CA VAL A 286 14.57 6.83 -7.82
C VAL A 286 14.66 8.26 -8.37
N VAL A 287 13.63 9.05 -8.10
CA VAL A 287 13.44 10.42 -8.56
C VAL A 287 12.98 11.33 -7.42
N VAL A 288 13.10 12.65 -7.63
CA VAL A 288 12.55 13.68 -6.74
C VAL A 288 11.28 14.28 -7.34
N VAL A 289 10.28 14.51 -6.48
CA VAL A 289 9.08 15.30 -6.78
C VAL A 289 9.06 16.53 -5.87
N ASN A 290 9.16 17.73 -6.44
CA ASN A 290 9.37 18.98 -5.68
C ASN A 290 8.15 19.47 -4.89
N ASP A 291 6.97 18.95 -5.21
CA ASP A 291 5.73 19.27 -4.51
C ASP A 291 4.86 18.03 -4.41
N ALA A 292 4.87 17.42 -3.23
CA ALA A 292 3.98 16.35 -2.83
C ALA A 292 3.19 16.81 -1.61
N VAL A 293 1.99 16.28 -1.45
CA VAL A 293 1.09 16.62 -0.34
C VAL A 293 0.73 15.32 0.36
N ASP A 294 0.93 15.28 1.67
CA ASP A 294 0.57 14.11 2.47
C ASP A 294 -0.94 14.05 2.74
N ALA A 295 -1.38 12.99 3.41
CA ALA A 295 -2.80 12.72 3.66
C ALA A 295 -3.52 13.82 4.47
N VAL A 296 -2.79 14.67 5.20
CA VAL A 296 -3.36 15.78 6.01
C VAL A 296 -3.13 17.17 5.42
N GLY A 297 -2.60 17.25 4.19
CA GLY A 297 -2.44 18.51 3.47
C GLY A 297 -1.10 19.22 3.69
N ARG A 298 -0.11 18.59 4.33
CA ARG A 298 1.23 19.18 4.49
C ARG A 298 2.00 19.05 3.18
N HIS A 299 2.48 20.19 2.67
CA HIS A 299 3.32 20.22 1.47
C HIS A 299 4.76 19.84 1.80
N GLY A 300 5.31 18.94 1.00
CA GLY A 300 6.64 18.38 1.15
C GLY A 300 7.37 18.22 -0.19
N ILE A 301 8.60 17.75 -0.09
CA ILE A 301 9.39 17.22 -1.20
C ILE A 301 9.37 15.70 -1.09
N ALA A 302 9.20 14.98 -2.20
CA ALA A 302 9.16 13.53 -2.16
C ALA A 302 10.35 12.88 -2.87
N VAL A 303 10.81 11.77 -2.28
CA VAL A 303 11.62 10.75 -2.94
C VAL A 303 10.66 9.71 -3.47
N ALA A 304 10.75 9.37 -4.76
CA ALA A 304 9.74 8.56 -5.41
C ALA A 304 10.36 7.54 -6.35
N ARG A 305 9.62 6.47 -6.64
CA ARG A 305 9.96 5.50 -7.69
C ARG A 305 8.70 5.10 -8.45
N LEU A 306 8.79 5.11 -9.78
CA LEU A 306 7.72 4.59 -10.64
C LEU A 306 7.92 3.09 -10.83
N ASP A 307 6.89 2.33 -10.51
CA ASP A 307 6.76 0.94 -10.92
C ASP A 307 6.21 0.92 -12.35
N GLU A 308 7.06 0.59 -13.32
CA GLU A 308 6.69 0.58 -14.74
C GLU A 308 5.65 -0.49 -15.06
N THR A 309 5.59 -1.57 -14.27
CA THR A 309 4.64 -2.67 -14.48
C THR A 309 3.23 -2.26 -14.06
N SER A 310 3.08 -1.69 -12.87
CA SER A 310 1.77 -1.25 -12.37
C SER A 310 1.37 0.14 -12.86
N GLY A 311 2.33 0.97 -13.27
CA GLY A 311 2.09 2.37 -13.59
C GLY A 311 1.90 3.27 -12.38
N GLU A 312 2.13 2.75 -11.17
CA GLU A 312 2.02 3.48 -9.92
C GLU A 312 3.37 4.05 -9.50
N ARG A 313 3.34 5.28 -8.98
CA ARG A 313 4.49 5.93 -8.37
C ARG A 313 4.28 5.99 -6.88
N GLU A 314 5.19 5.36 -6.15
CA GLU A 314 5.31 5.46 -4.71
C GLU A 314 6.12 6.72 -4.36
N GLU A 315 5.65 7.52 -3.42
CA GLU A 315 6.22 8.80 -3.03
C GLU A 315 6.37 8.88 -1.50
N TRP A 316 7.61 8.94 -1.01
CA TRP A 316 7.92 9.23 0.40
C TRP A 316 8.06 10.72 0.60
N ILE A 317 7.21 11.31 1.43
CA ILE A 317 7.04 12.76 1.55
C ILE A 317 7.80 13.26 2.78
N PHE A 318 8.64 14.26 2.57
CA PHE A 318 9.44 14.91 3.60
C PHE A 318 9.12 16.40 3.69
N ASP A 319 9.20 16.97 4.89
CA ASP A 319 9.12 18.41 5.05
C ASP A 319 10.27 19.10 4.31
N LYS A 320 9.96 20.16 3.54
CA LYS A 320 10.94 20.81 2.64
C LYS A 320 12.10 21.49 3.38
N LYS A 321 11.93 21.81 4.67
CA LYS A 321 12.94 22.56 5.45
C LYS A 321 13.71 21.65 6.38
N THR A 322 12.99 20.81 7.12
CA THR A 322 13.53 19.97 8.18
C THR A 322 13.88 18.57 7.70
N HIS A 323 13.39 18.16 6.53
CA HIS A 323 13.52 16.80 5.98
C HIS A 323 12.95 15.71 6.91
N VAL A 324 12.08 16.07 7.85
CA VAL A 324 11.32 15.12 8.65
C VAL A 324 10.35 14.37 7.75
N PHE A 325 10.29 13.04 7.87
CA PHE A 325 9.34 12.21 7.15
C PHE A 325 7.91 12.51 7.60
N LEU A 326 7.08 12.95 6.66
CA LEU A 326 5.68 13.31 6.88
C LEU A 326 4.73 12.14 6.63
N GLY A 327 5.08 11.24 5.72
CA GLY A 327 4.21 10.16 5.28
C GLY A 327 4.54 9.73 3.86
N ASP A 328 3.63 8.99 3.26
CA ASP A 328 3.81 8.37 1.95
C ASP A 328 2.50 8.33 1.18
N ARG A 329 2.60 8.13 -0.13
CA ARG A 329 1.44 7.88 -0.99
C ARG A 329 1.83 7.10 -2.23
N SER A 330 0.84 6.41 -2.79
CA SER A 330 0.91 5.77 -4.10
C SER A 330 -0.05 6.48 -5.05
N VAL A 331 0.46 6.86 -6.23
CA VAL A 331 -0.30 7.60 -7.24
C VAL A 331 -0.20 6.89 -8.57
N LYS A 332 -1.34 6.69 -9.22
CA LYS A 332 -1.36 6.21 -10.61
C LYS A 332 -0.80 7.30 -11.54
N VAL A 333 0.28 7.00 -12.26
CA VAL A 333 0.93 7.96 -13.17
C VAL A 333 0.71 7.60 -14.64
N THR A 334 0.69 6.31 -14.97
CA THR A 334 0.40 5.85 -16.34
C THR A 334 -1.01 5.29 -16.44
N ALA A 335 -1.61 5.38 -17.62
CA ALA A 335 -2.94 4.83 -17.85
C ALA A 335 -2.86 3.30 -17.94
N SER A 336 -3.77 2.62 -17.28
CA SER A 336 -3.98 1.18 -17.46
C SER A 336 -4.99 0.90 -18.58
N THR A 337 -4.94 -0.32 -19.12
CA THR A 337 -5.91 -0.86 -20.08
C THR A 337 -6.81 -1.90 -19.42
N GLY A 338 -7.91 -2.28 -20.08
CA GLY A 338 -8.81 -3.32 -19.56
C GLY A 338 -9.61 -2.83 -18.36
N GLU A 339 -9.85 -3.70 -17.39
CA GLU A 339 -10.63 -3.38 -16.19
C GLU A 339 -9.89 -2.42 -15.23
N ASP A 340 -8.55 -2.44 -15.26
CA ASP A 340 -7.70 -1.49 -14.54
C ASP A 340 -7.78 -0.06 -15.10
N ALA A 341 -8.40 0.14 -16.28
CA ALA A 341 -8.60 1.47 -16.87
C ALA A 341 -9.51 2.37 -16.00
N LEU A 342 -10.21 1.80 -15.01
CA LEU A 342 -10.93 2.57 -14.00
C LEU A 342 -9.99 3.43 -13.16
N VAL A 343 -8.77 2.95 -12.88
CA VAL A 343 -7.73 3.68 -12.14
C VAL A 343 -7.00 4.60 -13.10
N LYS A 344 -7.48 5.85 -13.17
CA LYS A 344 -6.94 6.87 -14.07
C LYS A 344 -5.66 7.50 -13.52
N PRO A 345 -4.77 8.03 -14.38
CA PRO A 345 -3.67 8.87 -13.95
C PRO A 345 -4.15 10.01 -13.05
N GLY A 346 -3.47 10.20 -11.92
CA GLY A 346 -3.82 11.16 -10.88
C GLY A 346 -4.65 10.57 -9.74
N THR A 347 -5.16 9.34 -9.86
CA THR A 347 -5.78 8.64 -8.73
C THR A 347 -4.71 8.35 -7.67
N VAL A 348 -5.00 8.70 -6.42
CA VAL A 348 -4.21 8.30 -5.25
C VAL A 348 -4.77 6.98 -4.75
N THR A 349 -4.01 5.89 -4.91
CA THR A 349 -4.44 4.55 -4.51
C THR A 349 -4.23 4.29 -3.03
N PHE A 350 -3.21 4.94 -2.44
CA PHE A 350 -2.96 4.92 -1.01
C PHE A 350 -2.35 6.25 -0.56
N THR A 351 -2.69 6.73 0.63
CA THR A 351 -2.00 7.86 1.26
C THR A 351 -2.01 7.73 2.77
N ASN A 352 -0.88 8.06 3.37
CA ASN A 352 -0.68 8.00 4.81
C ASN A 352 0.14 9.21 5.27
N ALA A 353 -0.25 9.78 6.40
CA ALA A 353 0.44 10.89 7.05
C ALA A 353 0.74 10.54 8.50
N ILE A 354 2.00 10.58 8.86
CA ILE A 354 2.46 10.35 10.22
C ILE A 354 2.18 11.57 11.07
N ILE A 355 1.43 11.34 12.15
CA ILE A 355 1.07 12.37 13.13
C ILE A 355 2.04 12.31 14.30
N THR A 356 2.25 11.11 14.85
CA THR A 356 3.06 10.92 16.05
C THR A 356 3.86 9.63 15.96
N ARG A 357 5.11 9.68 16.40
CA ARG A 357 5.92 8.49 16.72
C ARG A 357 6.51 8.65 18.11
N ALA A 358 6.38 7.62 18.93
CA ALA A 358 6.87 7.67 20.30
C ALA A 358 7.22 6.28 20.83
N VAL A 359 7.98 6.26 21.93
CA VAL A 359 8.14 5.08 22.77
C VAL A 359 7.31 5.30 24.02
N VAL A 360 6.40 4.37 24.31
CA VAL A 360 5.47 4.44 25.45
C VAL A 360 5.66 3.24 26.38
N ASP A 361 5.29 3.39 27.65
CA ASP A 361 5.52 2.39 28.69
C ASP A 361 4.42 1.32 28.77
N GLY A 362 3.31 1.50 28.06
CA GLY A 362 2.15 0.61 28.11
C GLY A 362 1.48 0.38 26.76
N MET A 363 0.93 -0.82 26.59
CA MET A 363 0.07 -1.14 25.46
C MET A 363 -1.19 -0.26 25.49
N LYS A 364 -1.57 0.32 24.34
CA LYS A 364 -2.68 1.29 24.20
C LYS A 364 -2.47 2.63 24.93
N GLN A 365 -1.26 2.90 25.43
CA GLN A 365 -0.92 4.22 25.98
C GLN A 365 -0.59 5.19 24.83
N THR A 366 -1.15 6.39 24.87
CA THR A 366 -0.71 7.49 24.01
C THR A 366 0.37 8.33 24.70
N PRO A 367 1.25 9.01 23.96
CA PRO A 367 2.32 9.85 24.52
C PRO A 367 1.86 10.95 25.47
#